data_AF-A0A0Q5KY19-F1
#
_entry.id   AF-A0A0Q5KY19-F1
#
_cell.length_a   1.000
_cell.length_b   1.000
_cell.length_c   1.000
_cell.angle_alpha   90.00
_cell.angle_beta   90.00
_cell.angle_gamma   90.00
#
_symmetry.space_group_name_H-M   'P 1'
#
loop_
_entity.id
_entity.type
_entity.pdbx_description
1 polymer ?
#
loop_
_entity_poly.entity_id
_entity_poly.type
_entity_poly.pdbx_seq_one_letter_code
_entity_poly.pdbx_strand_id
1 'polypeptide(L)'
;MGDGFAVDVSALRSDVARWTDWSSRLTAEDGGLASTLDPWAFSDQPGFEQVRADYVAKLGHLRREVSAGSRAMQAIADRLDEVASAYEEAEAQTEAIVERAGS
;
A
#
# COMPACT_ATOMS: atom_id res chain seq x y z
N MET A 1 23.42 -24.10 21.88
CA MET A 1 23.22 -22.95 20.97
C MET A 1 21.74 -22.87 20.74
N GLY A 2 21.08 -21.85 21.29
CA GLY A 2 19.64 -21.68 21.08
C GLY A 2 19.39 -21.42 19.60
N ASP A 3 18.39 -22.11 19.05
CA ASP A 3 17.70 -21.73 17.82
C ASP A 3 17.33 -20.25 17.93
N GLY A 4 18.21 -19.40 17.42
CA GLY A 4 17.96 -17.98 17.36
C GLY A 4 16.89 -17.81 16.31
N PHE A 5 15.68 -17.42 16.73
CA PHE A 5 14.51 -17.14 15.89
C PHE A 5 14.93 -16.73 14.47
N ALA A 6 14.99 -17.70 13.56
CA ALA A 6 15.27 -17.45 12.16
C ALA A 6 14.03 -16.75 11.62
N VAL A 7 14.10 -15.44 11.46
CA VAL A 7 13.03 -14.70 10.83
C VAL A 7 13.03 -15.09 9.36
N ASP A 8 11.87 -15.58 8.89
CA ASP A 8 11.67 -15.91 7.50
C ASP A 8 11.57 -14.62 6.68
N VAL A 9 12.73 -14.13 6.22
CA VAL A 9 12.84 -12.95 5.35
C VAL A 9 12.01 -13.14 4.08
N SER A 10 11.88 -14.38 3.56
CA SER A 10 11.07 -14.65 2.37
C SER A 10 9.58 -14.39 2.60
N ALA A 11 9.09 -14.65 3.82
CA ALA A 11 7.74 -14.30 4.22
C ALA A 11 7.55 -12.79 4.30
N LEU A 12 8.51 -12.05 4.87
CA LEU A 12 8.48 -10.58 4.90
C LEU A 12 8.44 -9.98 3.49
N ARG A 13 9.30 -10.46 2.58
CA ARG A 13 9.33 -10.00 1.17
C ARG A 13 8.03 -10.35 0.43
N SER A 14 7.43 -11.49 0.75
CA SER A 14 6.11 -11.86 0.21
C SER A 14 5.00 -10.92 0.70
N ASP A 15 5.06 -10.49 1.96
CA ASP A 15 4.12 -9.51 2.50
C ASP A 15 4.35 -8.12 1.91
N VAL A 16 5.59 -7.67 1.71
CA VAL A 16 5.92 -6.42 0.98
C VAL A 16 5.26 -6.41 -0.40
N ALA A 17 5.42 -7.50 -1.16
CA ALA A 17 4.81 -7.63 -2.49
C ALA A 17 3.28 -7.55 -2.43
N ARG A 18 2.66 -8.17 -1.42
CA ARG A 18 1.20 -8.13 -1.23
C ARG A 18 0.70 -6.71 -0.92
N TRP A 19 1.35 -6.00 -0.02
CA TRP A 19 0.97 -4.62 0.33
C TRP A 19 1.17 -3.65 -0.83
N THR A 20 2.25 -3.86 -1.62
CA THR A 20 2.51 -3.09 -2.84
C THR A 20 1.44 -3.34 -3.91
N ASP A 21 1.04 -4.60 -4.13
CA ASP A 21 -0.06 -4.95 -5.05
C ASP A 21 -1.36 -4.26 -4.64
N TRP A 22 -1.73 -4.33 -3.36
CA TRP A 22 -2.94 -3.66 -2.86
C TRP A 22 -2.88 -2.14 -3.04
N SER A 23 -1.76 -1.50 -2.75
CA SER A 23 -1.57 -0.06 -2.99
C SER A 23 -1.74 0.29 -4.47
N SER A 24 -1.13 -0.49 -5.37
CA SER A 24 -1.21 -0.30 -6.81
C SER A 24 -2.64 -0.46 -7.34
N ARG A 25 -3.35 -1.50 -6.88
CA ARG A 25 -4.75 -1.73 -7.24
C ARG A 25 -5.65 -0.59 -6.80
N LEU A 26 -5.47 -0.10 -5.57
CA LEU A 26 -6.25 1.02 -5.05
C LEU A 26 -5.97 2.33 -5.81
N THR A 27 -4.71 2.55 -6.22
CA THR A 27 -4.31 3.69 -7.08
C THR A 27 -4.96 3.61 -8.46
N ALA A 28 -5.01 2.41 -9.06
CA ALA A 28 -5.66 2.22 -10.36
C ALA A 28 -7.17 2.54 -10.30
N GLU A 29 -7.85 2.20 -9.20
CA GLU A 29 -9.26 2.50 -8.99
C GLU A 29 -9.56 4.01 -8.81
N ASP A 30 -8.64 4.82 -8.24
CA ASP A 30 -8.82 6.29 -8.18
C ASP A 30 -8.92 6.92 -9.59
N GLY A 31 -8.15 6.38 -10.54
CA GLY A 31 -8.26 6.75 -11.96
C GLY A 31 -9.63 6.45 -12.56
N GLY A 32 -10.25 5.34 -12.13
CA GLY A 32 -11.60 4.93 -12.55
C GLY A 32 -12.69 5.85 -11.99
N LEU A 33 -12.65 6.16 -10.69
CA LEU A 33 -13.65 7.00 -10.01
C LEU A 33 -13.80 8.40 -10.60
N ALA A 34 -12.72 8.96 -11.17
CA ALA A 34 -12.75 10.27 -11.81
C ALA A 34 -13.45 10.26 -13.18
N SER A 35 -13.41 9.13 -13.88
CA SER A 35 -13.83 9.00 -15.29
C SER A 35 -15.33 8.70 -15.47
N THR A 36 -16.01 8.23 -14.42
CA THR A 36 -17.41 7.79 -14.48
C THR A 36 -18.44 8.89 -14.22
N LEU A 37 -17.99 10.11 -13.92
CA LEU A 37 -18.88 11.27 -13.85
C LEU A 37 -19.30 11.66 -15.27
N ASP A 38 -20.31 10.96 -15.79
CA ASP A 38 -21.03 11.41 -16.97
C ASP A 38 -21.76 12.71 -16.59
N PRO A 39 -21.43 13.86 -17.21
CA PRO A 39 -22.13 15.12 -16.95
C PRO A 39 -23.64 15.01 -17.20
N TRP A 40 -24.06 14.01 -18.00
CA TRP A 40 -25.46 13.71 -18.33
C TRP A 40 -26.12 12.72 -17.37
N ALA A 41 -25.40 12.17 -16.38
CA ALA A 41 -25.98 11.28 -15.37
C ALA A 41 -27.01 11.97 -14.47
N PHE A 42 -27.01 13.31 -14.44
CA PHE A 42 -27.93 14.11 -13.66
C PHE A 42 -28.92 14.84 -14.57
N SER A 43 -30.19 14.82 -14.19
CA SER A 43 -31.24 15.59 -14.86
C SER A 43 -30.97 17.09 -14.76
N ASP A 44 -31.17 17.83 -15.86
CA ASP A 44 -31.12 19.30 -15.89
C ASP A 44 -32.42 19.96 -15.39
N GLN A 45 -33.34 19.17 -14.84
CA GLN A 45 -34.58 19.72 -14.27
C GLN A 45 -34.31 20.49 -12.97
N PRO A 46 -35.08 21.57 -12.71
CA PRO A 46 -34.98 22.32 -11.46
C PRO A 46 -35.18 21.42 -10.24
N GLY A 47 -34.27 21.51 -9.26
CA GLY A 47 -34.28 20.75 -8.01
C GLY A 47 -33.25 19.61 -7.96
N PHE A 48 -32.63 19.24 -9.09
CA PHE A 48 -31.59 18.21 -9.14
C PHE A 48 -30.17 18.75 -8.92
N GLU A 49 -30.00 20.08 -8.84
CA GLU A 49 -28.70 20.73 -8.64
C GLU A 49 -28.07 20.32 -7.31
N GLN A 50 -28.89 20.19 -6.25
CA GLN A 50 -28.44 19.73 -4.94
C GLN A 50 -27.94 18.28 -4.99
N VAL A 51 -28.66 17.40 -5.69
CA VAL A 51 -28.28 15.98 -5.84
C VAL A 51 -26.94 15.86 -6.57
N ARG A 52 -26.76 16.64 -7.65
CA ARG A 52 -25.49 16.71 -8.38
C ARG A 52 -24.35 17.22 -7.49
N ALA A 53 -24.57 18.29 -6.75
CA ALA A 53 -23.57 18.87 -5.85
C ALA A 53 -23.17 17.87 -4.74
N ASP A 54 -24.15 17.22 -4.11
CA ASP A 54 -23.93 16.23 -3.06
C ASP A 54 -23.16 15.01 -3.61
N TYR A 55 -23.49 14.55 -4.81
CA TYR A 55 -22.78 13.45 -5.44
C TYR A 55 -21.31 13.81 -5.73
N VAL A 56 -21.05 14.97 -6.34
CA VAL A 56 -19.68 15.44 -6.63
C VAL A 56 -18.88 15.60 -5.34
N ALA A 57 -19.48 16.14 -4.27
CA ALA A 57 -18.83 16.27 -2.98
C ALA A 57 -18.46 14.90 -2.37
N LYS A 58 -19.39 13.94 -2.40
CA LYS A 58 -19.15 12.57 -1.91
C LYS A 58 -18.10 11.83 -2.73
N LEU A 59 -18.11 11.97 -4.05
CA LEU A 59 -17.09 11.39 -4.90
C LEU A 59 -15.71 11.99 -4.61
N GLY A 60 -15.63 13.31 -4.47
CA GLY A 60 -14.40 13.99 -4.07
C GLY A 60 -13.88 13.50 -2.72
N HIS A 61 -14.76 13.21 -1.76
CA HIS A 61 -14.38 12.59 -0.50
C HIS A 61 -13.88 11.15 -0.69
N LEU A 62 -14.60 10.31 -1.43
CA LEU A 62 -14.20 8.93 -1.71
C LEU A 62 -12.81 8.86 -2.35
N ARG A 63 -12.50 9.73 -3.31
CA ARG A 63 -11.18 9.81 -3.95
C ARG A 63 -10.07 10.15 -2.96
N ARG A 64 -10.33 11.05 -2.00
CA ARG A 64 -9.37 11.33 -0.93
C ARG A 64 -9.12 10.12 -0.03
N GLU A 65 -10.17 9.39 0.33
CA GLU A 65 -10.06 8.17 1.14
C GLU A 65 -9.30 7.06 0.40
N VAL A 66 -9.59 6.84 -0.88
CA VAL A 66 -8.85 5.90 -1.75
C VAL A 66 -7.38 6.31 -1.82
N SER A 67 -7.09 7.58 -2.12
CA SER A 67 -5.71 8.08 -2.17
C SER A 67 -4.97 7.92 -0.82
N ALA A 68 -5.67 8.16 0.30
CA ALA A 68 -5.11 7.96 1.63
C ALA A 68 -4.85 6.48 1.94
N GLY A 69 -5.77 5.59 1.58
CA GLY A 69 -5.64 4.15 1.75
C GLY A 69 -4.46 3.58 0.97
N SER A 70 -4.25 4.00 -0.29
CA SER A 70 -3.10 3.56 -1.09
C SER A 70 -1.79 3.98 -0.43
N ARG A 71 -1.67 5.25 -0.01
CA ARG A 71 -0.47 5.72 0.70
C ARG A 71 -0.20 4.93 1.99
N ALA A 72 -1.25 4.59 2.74
CA ALA A 72 -1.11 3.79 3.95
C ALA A 72 -0.61 2.37 3.65
N MET A 73 -1.13 1.73 2.60
CA MET A 73 -0.66 0.40 2.16
C MET A 73 0.80 0.44 1.71
N GLN A 74 1.21 1.46 0.94
CA GLN A 74 2.59 1.63 0.54
C GLN A 74 3.52 1.81 1.76
N ALA A 75 3.12 2.65 2.73
CA ALA A 75 3.92 2.86 3.94
C ALA A 75 4.11 1.55 4.76
N ILE A 76 3.12 0.66 4.77
CA ILE A 76 3.27 -0.67 5.38
C ILE A 76 4.28 -1.51 4.62
N ALA A 77 4.21 -1.52 3.28
CA ALA A 77 5.18 -2.22 2.44
C ALA A 77 6.61 -1.72 2.70
N ASP A 78 6.81 -0.40 2.70
CA ASP A 78 8.12 0.23 2.96
C ASP A 78 8.67 -0.19 4.34
N ARG A 79 7.81 -0.21 5.36
CA ARG A 79 8.22 -0.61 6.71
C ARG A 79 8.62 -2.09 6.80
N LEU A 80 7.92 -2.97 6.10
CA LEU A 80 8.28 -4.39 6.05
C LEU A 80 9.58 -4.60 5.27
N ASP A 81 9.82 -3.81 4.24
CA ASP A 81 11.03 -3.84 3.43
C ASP A 81 12.27 -3.39 4.22
N GLU A 82 12.13 -2.33 5.03
CA GLU A 82 13.14 -1.90 6.00
C GLU A 82 13.50 -3.01 6.99
N VAL A 83 12.48 -3.69 7.54
CA VAL A 83 12.68 -4.78 8.50
C VAL A 83 13.36 -5.97 7.84
N ALA A 84 12.91 -6.38 6.65
CA ALA A 84 13.52 -7.47 5.90
C ALA A 84 15.01 -7.20 5.62
N SER A 85 15.34 -5.99 5.18
CA SER A 85 16.71 -5.58 4.90
C SER A 85 17.58 -5.57 6.15
N ALA A 86 17.05 -5.11 7.30
CA ALA A 86 17.77 -5.16 8.57
C ALA A 86 18.09 -6.60 9.03
N TYR A 87 17.19 -7.56 8.76
CA TYR A 87 17.45 -8.98 9.05
C TYR A 87 18.54 -9.55 8.15
N GLU A 88 18.48 -9.29 6.84
CA GLU A 88 19.51 -9.74 5.88
C GLU A 88 20.90 -9.18 6.25
N GLU A 89 20.98 -7.90 6.63
CA GLU A 89 22.23 -7.29 7.09
C GLU A 89 22.77 -7.93 8.38
N ALA A 90 21.90 -8.23 9.35
CA ALA A 90 22.30 -8.86 10.60
C ALA A 90 22.78 -10.31 10.40
N GLU A 91 22.13 -11.06 9.48
CA GLU A 91 22.53 -12.41 9.11
C GLU A 91 23.91 -12.41 8.44
N ALA A 92 24.11 -11.54 7.43
CA ALA A 92 25.39 -11.40 6.74
C ALA A 92 26.55 -11.01 7.69
N GLN A 93 26.29 -10.12 8.65
CA GLN A 93 27.28 -9.77 9.68
C GLN A 93 27.63 -10.96 10.58
N THR A 94 26.63 -11.75 10.96
CA THR A 94 26.81 -12.94 11.81
C THR A 94 27.63 -14.00 11.08
N GLU A 95 27.29 -14.29 9.82
CA GLU A 95 28.05 -15.22 8.97
C GLU A 95 29.52 -14.80 8.84
N ALA A 96 29.79 -13.51 8.57
CA ALA A 96 31.15 -12.99 8.45
C ALA A 96 31.96 -13.11 9.76
N ILE A 97 31.32 -12.97 10.93
CA ILE A 97 31.96 -13.17 12.23
C ILE A 97 32.30 -14.66 12.44
N VAL A 98 31.37 -15.56 12.11
CA VAL A 98 31.57 -17.01 12.25
C VAL A 98 32.69 -17.51 11.35
N GLU A 99 32.75 -17.08 10.09
CA GLU A 99 33.80 -17.44 9.13
C GLU A 99 35.20 -17.02 9.63
N ARG A 100 35.31 -15.82 10.20
CA ARG A 100 36.55 -15.31 10.79
C ARG A 100 36.97 -16.01 12.08
N ALA A 101 36.01 -16.50 12.87
CA ALA A 101 36.30 -17.22 14.12
C ALA A 101 36.66 -18.69 13.90
N GLY A 102 36.29 -19.26 12.74
CA GLY A 102 36.59 -20.64 12.34
C GLY A 102 37.83 -20.82 11.45
N SER A 103 38.45 -19.73 10.99
CA SER A 103 39.70 -19.71 10.20
C SER A 103 40.92 -19.41 11.07
#